data_AF-A0A357AZH8-F1
#
_entry.id   AF-A0A357AZH8-F1
#
_cell.length_a   1.000
_cell.length_b   1.000
_cell.length_c   1.000
_cell.angle_alpha   90.00
_cell.angle_beta   90.00
_cell.angle_gamma   90.00
#
_symmetry.space_group_name_H-M   'P 1'
#
loop_
_entity.id
_entity.type
_entity.pdbx_description
1 polymer ?
#
loop_
_entity_poly.entity_id
_entity_poly.type
_entity_poly.pdbx_seq_one_letter_code
_entity_poly.pdbx_strand_id
1 'polypeptide(L)' 'MLVYYRRNKKTTVYDSDQLQTVGRPDPPEPLRRPFASCGNCTYPAHGFQCYTTEGDCLRTHLQILRNLRKAEKS' A
#
# COMPACT_ATOMS: atom_id res chain seq x y z
N MET A 1 10.23 -3.97 -32.42
CA MET A 1 11.64 -3.52 -32.39
C MET A 1 12.49 -4.68 -31.91
N LEU A 2 13.42 -5.18 -32.73
CA LEU A 2 14.30 -6.28 -32.33
C LEU A 2 15.43 -5.77 -31.43
N VAL A 3 15.52 -6.34 -30.23
CA VAL A 3 16.55 -6.03 -29.24
C VAL A 3 17.57 -7.17 -29.21
N TYR A 4 18.83 -6.81 -29.49
CA TYR A 4 19.96 -7.72 -29.48
C TYR A 4 20.78 -7.49 -28.21
N TYR A 5 21.07 -8.56 -27.47
CA TYR A 5 21.91 -8.47 -26.28
C TYR A 5 22.74 -9.74 -26.10
N ARG A 6 23.77 -9.67 -25.25
CA ARG A 6 24.70 -10.78 -25.02
C ARG A 6 24.47 -11.36 -23.63
N ARG A 7 24.14 -12.65 -23.55
CA ARG A 7 23.97 -13.40 -22.29
C ARG A 7 24.80 -14.67 -22.34
N ASN A 8 25.66 -14.90 -21.34
CA ASN A 8 26.53 -16.08 -21.26
C ASN A 8 27.33 -16.33 -22.56
N LYS A 9 27.97 -15.27 -23.09
CA LYS A 9 28.75 -15.28 -24.35
C LYS A 9 27.95 -15.59 -25.62
N LYS A 10 26.64 -15.84 -25.54
CA LYS A 10 25.75 -16.04 -26.70
C LYS A 10 24.99 -14.75 -27.01
N THR A 11 24.76 -14.47 -28.29
CA THR A 11 23.90 -13.38 -28.73
C THR A 11 22.46 -13.86 -28.73
N THR A 12 21.61 -13.17 -27.98
CA THR A 12 20.18 -13.44 -27.84
C THR A 12 19.40 -12.29 -28.45
N VAL A 13 18.30 -12.63 -29.13
CA VAL A 13 17.43 -11.67 -29.81
C VAL A 13 16.04 -11.82 -29.24
N TYR A 14 15.40 -10.69 -28.95
CA TYR A 14 14.03 -10.65 -28.51
C TYR A 14 13.27 -9.53 -29.25
N ASP A 15 12.02 -9.81 -29.65
CA ASP A 15 11.16 -8.86 -30.35
C ASP A 15 10.31 -8.06 -29.37
N SER A 16 10.70 -6.80 -29.14
CA SER A 16 10.00 -5.88 -28.24
C SER A 16 8.54 -5.68 -28.58
N ASP A 17 8.12 -5.86 -29.84
CA ASP A 17 6.72 -5.64 -30.22
C ASP A 17 5.82 -6.80 -29.78
N GLN A 18 6.41 -7.95 -29.44
CA GLN A 18 5.70 -9.09 -28.86
C GLN A 18 5.58 -9.00 -27.34
N LEU A 19 6.18 -7.97 -26.72
CA LEU A 19 6.07 -7.75 -25.29
C LEU A 19 4.78 -6.99 -25.06
N GLN A 20 3.69 -7.70 -24.84
CA GLN A 20 2.48 -7.08 -24.34
C GLN A 20 2.78 -6.53 -22.95
N THR A 21 3.05 -5.22 -22.86
CA THR A 21 2.92 -4.50 -21.60
C THR A 21 1.43 -4.50 -21.28
N VAL A 22 0.95 -5.55 -20.62
CA VAL A 22 -0.36 -5.53 -20.00
C VAL A 22 -0.38 -4.28 -19.14
N GLY A 23 -1.29 -3.35 -19.43
CA GLY A 23 -1.42 -2.12 -18.68
C GLY A 23 -1.47 -2.46 -17.20
N ARG A 24 -0.76 -1.69 -16.37
CA ARG A 24 -0.78 -1.89 -14.92
C ARG A 24 -2.26 -2.05 -14.52
N PRO A 25 -2.68 -3.20 -13.97
CA PRO A 25 -4.06 -3.36 -13.57
C PRO A 25 -4.39 -2.26 -12.56
N ASP A 26 -5.59 -1.71 -12.66
CA ASP A 26 -6.05 -0.69 -11.73
C ASP A 26 -5.80 -1.17 -10.29
N PRO A 27 -5.29 -0.29 -9.42
CA PRO A 27 -5.09 -0.64 -8.02
C PRO A 27 -6.40 -1.20 -7.46
N PRO A 28 -6.35 -2.29 -6.67
CA PRO A 28 -7.55 -2.82 -6.04
C PRO A 28 -8.24 -1.73 -5.24
N GLU A 29 -9.58 -1.70 -5.31
CA GLU A 29 -10.37 -0.70 -4.59
C GLU A 29 -9.99 -0.77 -3.10
N PRO A 30 -9.65 0.36 -2.47
CA PRO A 30 -9.28 0.36 -1.07
C PRO A 30 -10.40 -0.29 -0.25
N LEU A 31 -10.01 -1.25 0.60
CA LEU A 31 -10.94 -1.98 1.45
C LEU A 31 -11.91 -0.98 2.12
N ARG A 32 -13.21 -1.13 1.82
CA ARG A 32 -14.26 -0.29 2.39
C ARG A 32 -14.18 -0.41 3.90
N ARG A 33 -13.88 0.71 4.55
CA ARG A 33 -13.75 0.77 6.00
C ARG A 33 -15.15 0.76 6.60
N PRO A 34 -15.43 -0.03 7.63
CA PRO A 34 -16.76 -0.13 8.22
C PRO A 34 -17.16 1.10 9.06
N PHE A 35 -16.23 1.97 9.44
CA PHE A 35 -16.53 3.16 10.27
C PHE A 35 -15.95 4.43 9.65
N ALA A 36 -16.75 5.50 9.61
CA ALA A 36 -16.36 6.82 9.10
C ALA A 36 -15.21 7.45 9.92
N SER A 37 -15.17 7.16 11.22
CA SER A 37 -14.09 7.57 12.13
C SER A 37 -12.71 7.03 11.73
N CYS A 38 -12.67 5.92 11.00
CA CYS A 38 -11.43 5.29 10.52
C CYS A 38 -10.99 5.74 9.12
N GLY A 39 -11.69 6.70 8.50
CA GLY A 39 -11.55 7.09 7.08
C GLY A 39 -10.12 7.33 6.56
N ASN A 40 -9.19 7.72 7.43
CA ASN A 40 -7.80 8.08 7.10
C ASN A 40 -6.73 7.22 7.80
N CYS A 41 -7.01 5.98 8.18
CA CYS A 41 -5.97 5.06 8.68
C CYS A 41 -5.16 4.46 7.51
N THR A 42 -3.84 4.57 7.50
CA THR A 42 -3.00 4.03 6.40
C THR A 42 -2.74 2.52 6.51
N TYR A 43 -3.13 1.91 7.63
CA TYR A 43 -2.81 0.53 7.97
C TYR A 43 -3.72 -0.60 7.40
N PRO A 44 -4.93 -0.38 6.85
CA PRO A 44 -5.76 -1.51 6.39
C PRO A 44 -5.19 -2.22 5.15
N ALA A 45 -4.23 -1.62 4.43
CA ALA A 45 -3.68 -2.18 3.20
C ALA A 45 -2.90 -3.51 3.40
N HIS A 46 -2.53 -3.86 4.64
CA HIS A 46 -1.76 -5.07 4.95
C HIS A 46 -2.57 -6.16 5.69
N GLY A 47 -3.90 -6.07 5.72
CA GLY A 47 -4.75 -7.03 6.45
C GLY A 47 -4.80 -6.81 7.97
N PHE A 48 -4.25 -5.70 8.46
CA PHE A 48 -4.38 -5.30 9.86
C PHE A 48 -5.73 -4.60 10.08
N GLN A 49 -6.53 -5.18 10.97
CA GLN A 49 -7.76 -4.55 11.44
C GLN A 49 -7.39 -3.32 12.28
N CYS A 50 -7.76 -2.13 11.81
CA CYS A 50 -7.39 -0.86 12.44
C CYS A 50 -8.42 -0.39 13.49
N TYR A 51 -9.43 -1.22 13.76
CA TYR A 51 -10.58 -0.93 14.61
C TYR A 51 -11.13 -2.23 15.20
N THR A 52 -11.68 -2.14 16.41
CA THR A 52 -12.44 -3.21 17.08
C THR A 52 -13.93 -2.85 17.18
N THR A 53 -14.22 -1.58 17.47
CA THR A 53 -15.57 -0.99 17.63
C THR A 53 -15.62 0.39 16.97
N GLU A 54 -16.81 0.97 16.85
CA GLU A 54 -16.97 2.34 16.35
C GLU A 54 -16.32 3.35 17.31
N GLY A 55 -15.26 4.03 16.85
CA GLY A 55 -14.52 5.02 17.64
C GLY A 55 -13.15 4.55 18.13
N ASP A 56 -12.95 3.24 18.31
CA ASP A 56 -11.67 2.63 18.71
C ASP A 56 -10.76 2.41 17.51
N CYS A 57 -10.44 3.49 16.80
CA CYS A 57 -9.45 3.43 15.72
C CYS A 57 -8.03 3.52 16.30
N LEU A 58 -7.12 2.72 15.76
CA LEU A 58 -5.69 2.74 16.09
C LEU A 58 -5.08 4.15 16.02
N ARG A 59 -5.57 4.96 15.08
CA ARG A 59 -5.18 6.38 14.96
C ARG A 59 -5.64 7.22 16.17
N THR A 60 -6.88 7.04 16.61
CA THR A 60 -7.43 7.73 17.80
C THR A 60 -6.64 7.34 19.04
N HIS A 61 -6.35 6.04 19.21
CA HIS A 61 -5.55 5.52 20.32
C HIS A 61 -4.13 6.12 20.34
N LEU A 62 -3.45 6.17 19.18
CA LEU A 62 -2.13 6.81 19.06
C LEU A 62 -2.18 8.31 19.36
N GLN A 63 -3.27 8.99 19.00
CA GLN A 63 -3.45 10.42 19.28
C GLN A 63 -3.66 10.67 20.78
N ILE A 64 -4.45 9.83 21.46
CA ILE A 64 -4.60 9.87 22.93
C ILE A 64 -3.25 9.69 23.61
N LEU A 65 -2.47 8.66 23.22
CA LEU A 65 -1.13 8.41 23.77
C LEU A 65 -0.18 9.59 23.57
N ARG A 66 -0.22 10.25 22.40
CA ARG A 66 0.58 11.45 22.14
C ARG A 66 0.18 12.61 23.04
N ASN A 67 -1.12 12.79 23.29
CA ASN A 67 -1.61 13.86 24.16
C ASN A 67 -1.25 13.60 25.62
N LEU A 68 -1.34 12.36 26.09
CA LEU A 68 -0.89 11.95 27.43
C LEU A 68 0.60 12.24 27.61
N ARG A 69 1.46 11.82 26.67
CA ARG A 69 2.90 12.12 26.70
C ARG A 69 3.23 13.61 26.65
N LYS A 70 2.37 14.44 26.07
CA LYS A 70 2.53 15.90 26.06
C LYS A 70 2.13 16.51 27.40
N ALA A 71 1.05 16.01 28.01
CA ALA A 71 0.60 16.44 29.33
C ALA A 71 1.59 16.06 30.43
N GLU A 72 2.25 14.91 30.34
CA GLU A 72 3.31 14.49 31.28
C GLU A 72 4.60 15.32 31.17
N LYS A 73 4.77 16.08 30.09
CA LYS A 73 5.94 16.93 29.84
C LYS A 73 5.70 18.41 30.12
N SER A 74 4.46 18.79 30.47
CA SER A 74 4.08 20.15 30.81
C SER A 74 3.99 20.32 32.32
#